data_AF-A0A8H6MAQ8-F1
#
_entry.id   AF-A0A8H6MAQ8-F1
#
_cell.length_a   1.000
_cell.length_b   1.000
_cell.length_c   1.000
_cell.angle_alpha   90.00
_cell.angle_beta   90.00
_cell.angle_gamma   90.00
#
_symmetry.space_group_name_H-M   'P 1'
#
loop_
_entity.id
_entity.type
_entity.pdbx_description
1 polymer ?
#
loop_
_entity_poly.entity_id
_entity_poly.type
_entity_poly.pdbx_seq_one_letter_code
_entity_poly.pdbx_strand_id
1 'polypeptide(L)'
;MDVGQERGGDQHDKWLRTRSKPSELPNEIFGLILCLVQRNGWINPAPLPAEVTLSHVCRHWRRFTLALPSLWSVFRYDGSHFATHRERVPVKRLAVYLERSKQHPVELFFDLDHFQEDHLGDWTDVLSMVEQIIPHLQRVRELHVLSFKDKIDKFLSKLVDASAPLLEALTIRGEWQPELMESADSKWSPQIFTGGTPSLKYLRFDDKPFSQPPIQSIVHLRLEEVPEMESLEEEFSPSMLRELLSLPYLETFSIWGTFVTVPLEMVVASMPKMESKTLKHFRCGGGLRQLAQFFLSHVSAPSLETLTFHSFDFEGSPPSWIATIGFPSLHTLSLVCPETADTPQHIPWLWGLMTTTRNIKKLVLSLFPQDKVRAFLDTLHGLSPGHEESPGFYATNTPWSDTMEELILDMASSDFEVGDYTRLTYCLPKLALIRTTPAMKHNIDLFADLARQAPGLRRPAEVQCIGDVECVHPRTPQSEEKPIIPLYWTLGPDWIDGEWDPFHFACVYNTK
;
A
#
# COMPACT_ATOMS: atom_id res chain seq x y z
N MET A 1 41.15 -23.56 42.66
CA MET A 1 39.89 -23.62 41.89
C MET A 1 40.09 -22.65 40.75
N ASP A 2 40.50 -23.17 39.60
CA ASP A 2 40.91 -22.39 38.43
C ASP A 2 40.11 -22.98 37.27
N VAL A 3 39.11 -22.25 36.81
CA VAL A 3 38.10 -22.72 35.85
C VAL A 3 38.49 -22.21 34.47
N GLY A 4 38.88 -23.15 33.61
CA GLY A 4 39.31 -22.91 32.24
C GLY A 4 38.20 -22.31 31.37
N GLN A 5 38.52 -21.18 30.77
CA GLN A 5 37.68 -20.46 29.83
C GLN A 5 38.49 -20.11 28.57
N GLU A 6 38.85 -21.12 27.78
CA GLU A 6 39.39 -20.92 26.43
C GLU A 6 38.89 -22.05 25.52
N ARG A 7 38.63 -21.72 24.23
CA ARG A 7 38.28 -22.59 23.06
C ARG A 7 36.89 -22.39 22.43
N GLY A 8 36.37 -21.16 22.38
CA GLY A 8 35.25 -20.78 21.50
C GLY A 8 35.66 -20.07 20.19
N GLY A 9 36.79 -19.36 20.17
CA GLY A 9 37.17 -18.48 19.05
C GLY A 9 37.76 -19.19 17.81
N ASP A 10 38.34 -20.37 17.99
CA ASP A 10 39.23 -20.98 16.97
C ASP A 10 38.48 -21.68 15.83
N GLN A 11 37.21 -22.07 16.05
CA GLN A 11 36.39 -22.67 14.97
C GLN A 11 35.86 -21.61 14.00
N HIS A 12 35.42 -20.44 14.49
CA HIS A 12 34.87 -19.39 13.64
C HIS A 12 35.92 -18.86 12.64
N ASP A 13 37.17 -18.68 13.11
CA ASP A 13 38.29 -18.28 12.26
C ASP A 13 38.71 -19.36 11.25
N LYS A 14 38.51 -20.64 11.58
CA LYS A 14 38.78 -21.75 10.66
C LYS A 14 37.75 -21.81 9.52
N TRP A 15 36.47 -21.56 9.81
CA TRP A 15 35.40 -21.47 8.80
C TRP A 15 35.56 -20.26 7.88
N LEU A 16 36.07 -19.13 8.39
CA LEU A 16 36.38 -17.95 7.58
C LEU A 16 37.54 -18.18 6.59
N ARG A 17 38.49 -19.06 6.92
CA ARG A 17 39.67 -19.36 6.07
C ARG A 17 39.40 -20.39 4.97
N THR A 18 38.35 -21.20 5.09
CA THR A 18 37.93 -22.16 4.05
C THR A 18 36.94 -21.58 3.02
N ARG A 19 36.74 -20.25 3.01
CA ARG A 19 35.84 -19.63 2.04
C ARG A 19 36.41 -19.76 0.63
N SER A 20 35.63 -20.38 -0.27
CA SER A 20 35.86 -20.34 -1.71
C SER A 20 36.15 -18.90 -2.12
N LYS A 21 37.24 -18.68 -2.86
CA LYS A 21 37.64 -17.33 -3.19
C LYS A 21 36.55 -16.74 -4.08
N PRO A 22 36.05 -15.51 -3.84
CA PRO A 22 35.08 -14.88 -4.76
C PRO A 22 35.58 -14.84 -6.21
N SER A 23 36.90 -14.86 -6.41
CA SER A 23 37.55 -14.96 -7.73
C SER A 23 37.36 -16.30 -8.45
N GLU A 24 36.84 -17.33 -7.78
CA GLU A 24 36.55 -18.65 -8.35
C GLU A 24 35.10 -18.75 -8.85
N LEU A 25 34.24 -17.76 -8.52
CA LEU A 25 32.90 -17.69 -9.07
C LEU A 25 32.94 -17.24 -10.54
N PRO A 26 32.09 -17.80 -11.41
CA PRO A 26 31.86 -17.23 -12.73
C PRO A 26 31.42 -15.76 -12.62
N ASN A 27 31.89 -14.93 -13.55
CA ASN A 27 31.62 -13.50 -13.56
C ASN A 27 30.11 -13.19 -13.57
N GLU A 28 29.32 -14.04 -14.23
CA GLU A 28 27.87 -13.92 -14.32
C GLU A 28 27.22 -14.06 -12.94
N ILE A 29 27.61 -15.08 -12.19
CA ILE A 29 27.12 -15.33 -10.83
C ILE A 29 27.58 -14.22 -9.89
N PHE A 30 28.84 -13.80 -10.03
CA PHE A 30 29.37 -12.71 -9.24
C PHE A 30 28.61 -11.40 -9.52
N GLY A 31 28.31 -11.08 -10.78
CA GLY A 31 27.49 -9.93 -11.16
C GLY A 31 26.08 -9.97 -10.59
N LEU A 32 25.42 -11.14 -10.64
CA LEU A 32 24.10 -11.32 -10.03
C LEU A 32 24.12 -11.06 -8.53
N ILE A 33 25.12 -11.60 -7.81
CA ILE A 33 25.28 -11.36 -6.38
C ILE A 33 25.43 -9.86 -6.09
N LEU A 34 26.27 -9.15 -6.84
CA LEU A 34 26.47 -7.72 -6.63
C LEU A 34 25.18 -6.91 -6.90
N CYS A 35 24.44 -7.24 -7.96
CA CYS A 35 23.14 -6.62 -8.25
C CYS A 35 22.11 -6.87 -7.15
N LEU A 36 22.08 -8.07 -6.57
CA LEU A 36 21.22 -8.39 -5.43
C LEU A 36 21.61 -7.60 -4.18
N VAL A 37 22.92 -7.46 -3.90
CA VAL A 37 23.40 -6.62 -2.79
C VAL A 37 23.00 -5.16 -2.99
N GLN A 38 23.10 -4.64 -4.21
CA GLN A 38 22.65 -3.27 -4.51
C GLN A 38 21.16 -3.10 -4.24
N ARG A 39 20.31 -4.02 -4.73
CA ARG A 39 18.85 -3.99 -4.50
C ARG A 39 18.47 -4.12 -3.03
N ASN A 40 19.19 -4.94 -2.27
CA ASN A 40 18.93 -5.12 -0.84
C ASN A 40 19.48 -3.99 0.02
N GLY A 41 20.57 -3.33 -0.42
CA GLY A 41 21.12 -2.13 0.22
C GLY A 41 20.16 -0.95 0.23
N TRP A 42 19.00 -1.09 -0.43
CA TRP A 42 17.90 -0.14 -0.41
C TRP A 42 17.09 -0.15 0.88
N ILE A 43 17.05 -1.29 1.57
CA ILE A 43 16.27 -1.48 2.80
C ILE A 43 16.99 -0.86 4.01
N ASN A 44 18.34 -0.76 3.93
CA ASN A 44 19.16 -0.19 4.99
C ASN A 44 20.06 0.90 4.40
N PRO A 45 19.71 2.20 4.51
CA PRO A 45 20.49 3.27 3.92
C PRO A 45 21.87 3.34 4.57
N ALA A 46 22.85 2.76 3.89
CA ALA A 46 24.25 2.90 4.24
C ALA A 46 24.74 4.31 3.83
N PRO A 47 25.73 4.88 4.53
CA PRO A 47 26.26 6.20 4.22
C PRO A 47 26.93 6.30 2.83
N LEU A 48 27.23 5.16 2.19
CA LEU A 48 27.77 5.10 0.84
C LEU A 48 26.95 4.14 -0.03
N PRO A 49 26.73 4.45 -1.31
CA PRO A 49 26.04 3.56 -2.23
C PRO A 49 26.72 2.19 -2.32
N ALA A 50 25.92 1.13 -2.46
CA ALA A 50 26.42 -0.25 -2.43
C ALA A 50 27.51 -0.49 -3.47
N GLU A 51 27.30 -0.09 -4.72
CA GLU A 51 28.26 -0.22 -5.82
C GLU A 51 29.59 0.51 -5.56
N VAL A 52 29.54 1.63 -4.82
CA VAL A 52 30.73 2.33 -4.36
C VAL A 52 31.44 1.48 -3.31
N THR A 53 30.74 1.05 -2.26
CA THR A 53 31.29 0.19 -1.20
C THR A 53 31.91 -1.09 -1.77
N LEU A 54 31.20 -1.76 -2.70
CA LEU A 54 31.67 -2.96 -3.39
C LEU A 54 32.95 -2.70 -4.20
N SER A 55 33.09 -1.52 -4.82
CA SER A 55 34.29 -1.14 -5.56
C SER A 55 35.53 -0.88 -4.67
N HIS A 56 35.36 -0.86 -3.35
CA HIS A 56 36.44 -0.64 -2.38
C HIS A 56 36.90 -1.92 -1.66
N VAL A 57 36.29 -3.08 -1.95
CA VAL A 57 36.66 -4.36 -1.31
C VAL A 57 38.05 -4.84 -1.73
N CYS A 58 38.30 -5.00 -3.03
CA CYS A 58 39.61 -5.35 -3.57
C CYS A 58 39.75 -4.92 -5.04
N ARG A 59 40.97 -5.02 -5.62
CA ARG A 59 41.23 -4.61 -7.01
C ARG A 59 40.36 -5.35 -8.03
N HIS A 60 40.10 -6.63 -7.80
CA HIS A 60 39.25 -7.44 -8.69
C HIS A 60 37.80 -6.94 -8.65
N TRP A 61 37.23 -6.75 -7.45
CA TRP A 61 35.88 -6.23 -7.27
C TRP A 61 35.73 -4.84 -7.86
N ARG A 62 36.69 -3.94 -7.62
CA ARG A 62 36.70 -2.60 -8.23
C ARG A 62 36.61 -2.65 -9.74
N ARG A 63 37.48 -3.43 -10.39
CA ARG A 63 37.50 -3.55 -11.85
C ARG A 63 36.18 -4.13 -12.36
N PHE A 64 35.64 -5.11 -11.65
CA PHE A 64 34.41 -5.79 -12.04
C PHE A 64 33.18 -4.89 -11.87
N THR A 65 33.01 -4.26 -10.70
CA THR A 65 31.86 -3.38 -10.40
C THR A 65 31.83 -2.15 -11.31
N LEU A 66 32.98 -1.54 -11.59
CA LEU A 66 33.07 -0.41 -12.53
C LEU A 66 32.78 -0.80 -13.98
N ALA A 67 32.97 -2.07 -14.35
CA ALA A 67 32.73 -2.55 -15.71
C ALA A 67 31.30 -3.05 -15.93
N LEU A 68 30.54 -3.34 -14.85
CA LEU A 68 29.21 -3.96 -14.88
C LEU A 68 28.11 -2.90 -14.97
N PRO A 69 27.49 -2.64 -16.14
CA PRO A 69 26.58 -1.51 -16.31
C PRO A 69 25.29 -1.61 -15.48
N SER A 70 24.81 -2.82 -15.21
CA SER A 70 23.61 -3.07 -14.38
C SER A 70 23.76 -2.61 -12.93
N LEU A 71 24.99 -2.44 -12.43
CA LEU A 71 25.22 -1.84 -11.10
C LEU A 71 25.10 -0.32 -11.10
N TRP A 72 25.08 0.31 -12.26
CA TRP A 72 24.99 1.77 -12.40
C TRP A 72 23.64 2.21 -12.98
N SER A 73 22.73 1.26 -13.22
CA SER A 73 21.43 1.53 -13.81
C SER A 73 20.41 2.05 -12.82
N VAL A 74 20.66 1.96 -11.51
CA VAL A 74 19.75 2.51 -10.49
C VAL A 74 20.39 3.70 -9.83
N PHE A 75 19.80 4.86 -10.02
CA PHE A 75 20.23 6.10 -9.38
C PHE A 75 19.17 6.55 -8.38
N ARG A 76 19.64 6.88 -7.17
CA ARG A 76 18.80 7.44 -6.12
C ARG A 76 19.39 8.69 -5.56
N TYR A 77 18.51 9.66 -5.40
CA TYR A 77 18.77 10.88 -4.69
C TYR A 77 17.72 11.05 -3.62
N ASP A 78 18.19 11.18 -2.38
CA ASP A 78 17.36 11.40 -1.20
C ASP A 78 17.80 12.72 -0.58
N GLY A 79 16.92 13.72 -0.64
CA GLY A 79 17.15 15.05 -0.11
C GLY A 79 17.30 15.07 1.42
N SER A 80 16.77 14.07 2.15
CA SER A 80 16.72 14.06 3.62
C SER A 80 18.12 14.01 4.24
N HIS A 81 19.05 13.28 3.63
CA HIS A 81 20.41 13.13 4.12
C HIS A 81 21.22 14.45 4.09
N PHE A 82 20.79 15.44 3.30
CA PHE A 82 21.50 16.69 3.10
C PHE A 82 21.07 17.81 4.05
N ALA A 83 19.99 17.63 4.82
CA ALA A 83 19.60 18.60 5.84
C ALA A 83 20.71 18.87 6.88
N THR A 84 21.67 17.95 7.04
CA THR A 84 22.79 18.07 7.98
C THR A 84 24.12 18.43 7.34
N HIS A 85 24.29 18.22 6.03
CA HIS A 85 25.55 18.43 5.31
C HIS A 85 25.27 19.31 4.09
N ARG A 86 25.92 20.49 4.01
CA ARG A 86 25.83 21.46 2.89
C ARG A 86 26.35 20.92 1.53
N GLU A 87 26.31 19.61 1.32
CA GLU A 87 26.68 19.01 0.05
C GLU A 87 25.59 19.33 -0.98
N ARG A 88 26.05 19.85 -2.13
CA ARG A 88 25.17 20.20 -3.24
C ARG A 88 24.54 18.96 -3.85
N VAL A 89 23.39 19.18 -4.49
CA VAL A 89 22.72 18.21 -5.37
C VAL A 89 23.76 17.50 -6.26
N PRO A 90 23.80 16.14 -6.27
CA PRO A 90 24.91 15.38 -6.82
C PRO A 90 24.80 15.21 -8.34
N VAL A 91 24.68 16.32 -9.07
CA VAL A 91 24.57 16.40 -10.53
C VAL A 91 25.67 15.59 -11.24
N LYS A 92 26.91 15.68 -10.76
CA LYS A 92 28.05 14.90 -11.31
C LYS A 92 27.92 13.40 -11.06
N ARG A 93 27.32 13.00 -9.94
CA ARG A 93 27.08 11.58 -9.64
C ARG A 93 26.07 11.01 -10.61
N LEU A 94 24.97 11.72 -10.86
CA LEU A 94 23.98 11.30 -11.86
C LEU A 94 24.63 11.10 -13.23
N ALA A 95 25.43 12.07 -13.71
CA ALA A 95 26.17 11.94 -14.96
C ALA A 95 27.01 10.66 -15.04
N VAL A 96 27.74 10.33 -13.97
CA VAL A 96 28.56 9.11 -13.88
C VAL A 96 27.72 7.83 -13.95
N TYR A 97 26.53 7.81 -13.33
CA TYR A 97 25.63 6.65 -13.41
C TYR A 97 25.06 6.49 -14.81
N LEU A 98 24.62 7.58 -15.42
CA LEU A 98 24.11 7.59 -16.79
C LEU A 98 25.18 7.14 -17.79
N GLU A 99 26.44 7.58 -17.63
CA GLU A 99 27.57 7.13 -18.45
C GLU A 99 27.86 5.64 -18.26
N ARG A 100 27.98 5.17 -17.00
CA ARG A 100 28.40 3.80 -16.69
C ARG A 100 27.33 2.75 -16.96
N SER A 101 26.05 3.12 -16.88
CA SER A 101 24.93 2.25 -17.25
C SER A 101 24.86 1.98 -18.75
N LYS A 102 25.54 2.77 -19.59
CA LYS A 102 25.61 2.57 -21.05
C LYS A 102 24.20 2.50 -21.68
N GLN A 103 23.85 1.39 -22.32
CA GLN A 103 22.55 1.14 -22.94
C GLN A 103 21.61 0.33 -22.02
N HIS A 104 22.03 0.05 -20.79
CA HIS A 104 21.17 -0.65 -19.84
C HIS A 104 19.96 0.23 -19.50
N PRO A 105 18.74 -0.35 -19.41
CA PRO A 105 17.58 0.33 -18.85
C PRO A 105 17.90 0.90 -17.47
N VAL A 106 17.46 2.12 -17.18
CA VAL A 106 17.75 2.83 -15.93
C VAL A 106 16.50 3.09 -15.09
N GLU A 107 16.67 3.07 -13.78
CA GLU A 107 15.66 3.37 -12.77
C GLU A 107 16.14 4.60 -12.00
N LEU A 108 15.31 5.64 -11.96
CA LEU A 108 15.65 6.94 -11.40
C LEU A 108 14.68 7.28 -10.28
N PHE A 109 15.22 7.53 -9.08
CA PHE A 109 14.46 7.93 -7.90
C PHE A 109 15.00 9.26 -7.39
N PHE A 110 14.12 10.26 -7.35
CA PHE A 110 14.40 11.59 -6.84
C PHE A 110 13.42 11.88 -5.72
N ASP A 111 13.90 11.84 -4.48
CA ASP A 111 13.19 12.37 -3.32
C ASP A 111 13.72 13.80 -3.06
N LEU A 112 12.84 14.76 -3.34
CA LEU A 112 13.05 16.20 -3.24
C LEU A 112 12.21 16.81 -2.10
N ASP A 113 11.66 15.97 -1.22
CA ASP A 113 10.72 16.38 -0.17
C ASP A 113 11.39 17.28 0.88
N HIS A 114 12.71 17.16 1.04
CA HIS A 114 13.47 17.80 2.11
C HIS A 114 14.20 19.10 1.68
N PHE A 115 13.94 19.63 0.48
CA PHE A 115 14.56 20.90 0.06
C PHE A 115 13.92 22.10 0.76
N GLN A 116 14.71 22.81 1.56
CA GLN A 116 14.27 24.08 2.15
C GLN A 116 14.22 25.18 1.08
N GLU A 117 13.18 26.01 1.11
CA GLU A 117 12.94 27.09 0.13
C GLU A 117 14.05 28.14 0.10
N ASP A 118 14.72 28.34 1.23
CA ASP A 118 15.71 29.40 1.42
C ASP A 118 17.02 29.15 0.65
N HIS A 119 17.16 28.01 -0.02
CA HIS A 119 18.34 27.65 -0.81
C HIS A 119 18.04 27.70 -2.31
N LEU A 120 17.80 28.90 -2.83
CA LEU A 120 17.54 29.19 -4.26
C LEU A 120 18.54 28.53 -5.25
N GLY A 121 19.77 28.24 -4.81
CA GLY A 121 20.76 27.54 -5.65
C GLY A 121 20.41 26.07 -5.92
N ASP A 122 19.71 25.43 -5.00
CA ASP A 122 19.53 23.98 -4.99
C ASP A 122 18.54 23.53 -6.06
N TRP A 123 17.48 24.30 -6.32
CA TRP A 123 16.52 23.96 -7.37
C TRP A 123 17.10 24.07 -8.79
N THR A 124 18.05 24.99 -9.00
CA THR A 124 18.74 25.10 -10.29
C THR A 124 19.56 23.83 -10.57
N ASP A 125 20.18 23.26 -9.55
CA ASP A 125 20.89 21.99 -9.68
C ASP A 125 19.92 20.82 -9.91
N VAL A 126 18.74 20.81 -9.27
CA VAL A 126 17.68 19.82 -9.55
C VAL A 126 17.24 19.90 -11.01
N LEU A 127 16.93 21.10 -11.53
CA LEU A 127 16.60 21.28 -12.95
C LEU A 127 17.74 20.82 -13.87
N SER A 128 18.99 21.05 -13.46
CA SER A 128 20.17 20.55 -14.20
C SER A 128 20.26 19.02 -14.21
N MET A 129 19.74 18.33 -13.18
CA MET A 129 19.59 16.87 -13.21
C MET A 129 18.53 16.44 -14.22
N VAL A 130 17.40 17.15 -14.28
CA VAL A 130 16.33 16.87 -15.26
C VAL A 130 16.86 16.99 -16.69
N GLU A 131 17.58 18.07 -16.96
CA GLU A 131 18.18 18.30 -18.27
C GLU A 131 19.17 17.20 -18.68
N GLN A 132 19.83 16.56 -17.71
CA GLN A 132 20.68 15.40 -17.97
C GLN A 132 19.93 14.11 -18.23
N ILE A 133 18.72 13.91 -17.68
CA ILE A 133 17.97 12.67 -17.91
C ILE A 133 17.27 12.67 -19.27
N ILE A 134 16.91 13.85 -19.81
CA ILE A 134 16.14 13.98 -21.07
C ILE A 134 16.77 13.19 -22.23
N PRO A 135 18.08 13.32 -22.53
CA PRO A 135 18.73 12.54 -23.59
C PRO A 135 18.74 11.02 -23.37
N HIS A 136 18.41 10.57 -22.15
CA HIS A 136 18.41 9.16 -21.76
C HIS A 136 17.01 8.59 -21.54
N LEU A 137 15.93 9.37 -21.71
CA LEU A 137 14.55 8.91 -21.49
C LEU A 137 14.18 7.68 -22.33
N GLN A 138 14.83 7.49 -23.49
CA GLN A 138 14.67 6.31 -24.35
C GLN A 138 15.00 4.97 -23.67
N ARG A 139 15.78 5.01 -22.58
CA ARG A 139 16.17 3.85 -21.78
C ARG A 139 15.78 3.97 -20.31
N VAL A 140 15.03 5.00 -19.92
CA VAL A 140 14.46 5.07 -18.57
C VAL A 140 13.31 4.09 -18.49
N ARG A 141 13.39 3.16 -17.54
CA ARG A 141 12.34 2.17 -17.25
C ARG A 141 11.43 2.63 -16.12
N GLU A 142 12.01 3.25 -15.10
CA GLU A 142 11.28 3.69 -13.91
C GLU A 142 11.71 5.11 -13.57
N LEU A 143 10.74 5.99 -13.35
CA LEU A 143 10.96 7.38 -12.93
C LEU A 143 10.07 7.69 -11.74
N HIS A 144 10.70 7.97 -10.61
CA HIS A 144 10.04 8.36 -9.37
C HIS A 144 10.53 9.74 -8.97
N VAL A 145 9.60 10.67 -8.79
CA VAL A 145 9.86 12.05 -8.39
C VAL A 145 8.92 12.36 -7.23
N LEU A 146 9.48 12.55 -6.05
CA LEU A 146 8.77 12.97 -4.84
C LEU A 146 9.21 14.41 -4.55
N SER A 147 8.28 15.34 -4.39
CA SER A 147 8.57 16.76 -4.17
C SER A 147 7.39 17.46 -3.50
N PHE A 148 7.41 17.68 -2.18
CA PHE A 148 6.40 18.47 -1.46
C PHE A 148 6.33 19.98 -1.80
N LYS A 149 6.81 20.42 -2.97
CA LYS A 149 6.87 21.85 -3.30
C LYS A 149 6.39 22.13 -4.71
N ASP A 150 5.90 23.36 -4.88
CA ASP A 150 5.42 24.05 -6.09
C ASP A 150 6.38 24.07 -7.29
N LYS A 151 7.48 23.34 -7.23
CA LYS A 151 8.52 23.31 -8.24
C LYS A 151 8.42 22.10 -9.17
N ILE A 152 7.57 21.13 -8.84
CA ILE A 152 7.33 19.94 -9.68
C ILE A 152 6.87 20.33 -11.09
N ASP A 153 6.10 21.41 -11.24
CA ASP A 153 5.69 21.94 -12.55
C ASP A 153 6.88 22.28 -13.46
N LYS A 154 7.92 22.90 -12.89
CA LYS A 154 9.13 23.24 -13.65
C LYS A 154 9.86 21.99 -14.10
N PHE A 155 9.87 20.95 -13.27
CA PHE A 155 10.41 19.63 -13.64
C PHE A 155 9.60 19.03 -14.80
N LEU A 156 8.27 19.02 -14.69
CA LEU A 156 7.38 18.36 -15.64
C LEU A 156 7.26 19.09 -16.97
N SER A 157 7.34 20.42 -16.97
CA SER A 157 7.38 21.23 -18.20
C SER A 157 8.52 20.84 -19.15
N LYS A 158 9.63 20.30 -18.61
CA LYS A 158 10.76 19.81 -19.39
C LYS A 158 10.50 18.45 -20.05
N LEU A 159 9.44 17.75 -19.64
CA LEU A 159 9.05 16.44 -20.14
C LEU A 159 7.88 16.50 -21.14
N VAL A 160 7.35 17.69 -21.44
CA VAL A 160 6.19 17.88 -22.33
C VAL A 160 6.38 17.14 -23.66
N ASP A 161 7.42 17.48 -24.43
CA ASP A 161 7.67 16.90 -25.75
C ASP A 161 8.54 15.63 -25.71
N ALA A 162 8.79 15.09 -24.53
CA ALA A 162 9.68 13.95 -24.39
C ALA A 162 9.05 12.65 -24.89
N SER A 163 9.90 11.71 -25.32
CA SER A 163 9.50 10.33 -25.63
C SER A 163 10.27 9.38 -24.72
N ALA A 164 9.56 8.48 -24.06
CA ALA A 164 10.12 7.50 -23.14
C ALA A 164 9.55 6.10 -23.41
N PRO A 165 9.95 5.45 -24.53
CA PRO A 165 9.38 4.19 -24.98
C PRO A 165 9.61 3.00 -24.06
N LEU A 166 10.62 3.03 -23.21
CA LEU A 166 10.90 1.97 -22.23
C LEU A 166 10.34 2.27 -20.84
N LEU A 167 9.69 3.41 -20.63
CA LEU A 167 9.13 3.78 -19.33
C LEU A 167 7.97 2.86 -18.98
N GLU A 168 8.13 2.05 -17.94
CA GLU A 168 7.14 1.09 -17.43
C GLU A 168 6.43 1.62 -16.18
N ALA A 169 7.13 2.39 -15.35
CA ALA A 169 6.57 2.97 -14.13
C ALA A 169 6.90 4.47 -14.01
N LEU A 170 5.88 5.27 -13.71
CA LEU A 170 5.99 6.68 -13.38
C LEU A 170 5.33 6.95 -12.03
N THR A 171 6.08 7.55 -11.11
CA THR A 171 5.55 8.08 -9.84
C THR A 171 5.87 9.55 -9.75
N ILE A 172 4.86 10.37 -9.58
CA ILE A 172 5.00 11.81 -9.33
C ILE A 172 4.22 12.09 -8.06
N ARG A 173 4.92 12.48 -7.01
CA ARG A 173 4.34 12.94 -5.76
C ARG A 173 4.74 14.39 -5.57
N GLY A 174 3.77 15.25 -5.31
CA GLY A 174 4.09 16.61 -4.92
C GLY A 174 2.88 17.48 -4.70
N GLU A 175 3.14 18.65 -4.13
CA GLU A 175 2.12 19.66 -3.89
C GLU A 175 1.99 20.55 -5.13
N TRP A 176 0.75 20.79 -5.55
CA TRP A 176 0.45 21.64 -6.69
C TRP A 176 -0.18 22.95 -6.22
N GLN A 177 0.25 24.07 -6.80
CA GLN A 177 -0.34 25.37 -6.51
C GLN A 177 -1.43 25.70 -7.56
N PRO A 178 -2.71 25.77 -7.16
CA PRO A 178 -3.80 26.02 -8.12
C PRO A 178 -3.79 27.43 -8.70
N GLU A 179 -3.15 28.37 -7.99
CA GLU A 179 -3.16 29.81 -8.32
C GLU A 179 -2.57 30.16 -9.69
N LEU A 180 -1.81 29.24 -10.31
CA LEU A 180 -1.10 29.48 -11.56
C LEU A 180 -1.80 28.93 -12.81
N MET A 181 -2.96 28.26 -12.69
CA MET A 181 -3.56 27.58 -13.84
C MET A 181 -4.98 28.08 -14.16
N GLU A 182 -5.18 28.49 -15.42
CA GLU A 182 -6.49 28.74 -16.00
C GLU A 182 -7.25 27.41 -16.11
N SER A 183 -8.50 27.38 -15.65
CA SER A 183 -9.39 26.21 -15.56
C SER A 183 -9.13 25.19 -16.68
N ALA A 184 -8.42 24.11 -16.35
CA ALA A 184 -8.12 23.06 -17.30
C ALA A 184 -9.42 22.31 -17.67
N ASP A 185 -9.53 21.92 -18.94
CA ASP A 185 -10.65 21.12 -19.43
C ASP A 185 -10.83 19.86 -18.57
N SER A 186 -12.09 19.50 -18.31
CA SER A 186 -12.51 18.35 -17.50
C SER A 186 -12.06 16.94 -17.97
N LYS A 187 -11.24 16.83 -19.01
CA LYS A 187 -10.86 15.58 -19.68
C LYS A 187 -9.39 15.23 -19.44
N TRP A 188 -9.09 13.93 -19.30
CA TRP A 188 -7.71 13.47 -19.24
C TRP A 188 -7.00 13.76 -20.56
N SER A 189 -6.03 14.66 -20.55
CA SER A 189 -5.29 15.08 -21.76
C SER A 189 -3.79 14.99 -21.51
N PRO A 190 -3.03 14.25 -22.34
CA PRO A 190 -1.60 14.14 -22.13
C PRO A 190 -0.92 15.50 -22.25
N GLN A 191 -0.25 15.93 -21.18
CA GLN A 191 0.53 17.16 -21.10
C GLN A 191 2.03 16.87 -21.00
N ILE A 192 2.41 15.70 -20.50
CA ILE A 192 3.81 15.24 -20.47
C ILE A 192 3.99 13.99 -21.30
N PHE A 193 5.21 13.80 -21.77
CA PHE A 193 5.57 12.71 -22.67
C PHE A 193 4.66 12.63 -23.91
N THR A 194 4.35 13.76 -24.54
CA THR A 194 3.53 13.82 -25.76
C THR A 194 4.19 13.07 -26.93
N GLY A 195 5.52 12.85 -26.86
CA GLY A 195 6.27 11.97 -27.74
C GLY A 195 6.05 10.46 -27.49
N GLY A 196 5.24 10.08 -26.50
CA GLY A 196 4.75 8.73 -26.27
C GLY A 196 5.47 7.95 -25.17
N THR A 197 4.67 7.15 -24.45
CA THR A 197 5.08 6.22 -23.39
C THR A 197 4.40 4.85 -23.57
N PRO A 198 4.61 4.16 -24.71
CA PRO A 198 3.89 2.93 -25.07
C PRO A 198 4.04 1.77 -24.09
N SER A 199 5.10 1.77 -23.26
CA SER A 199 5.35 0.71 -22.27
C SER A 199 4.84 1.04 -20.86
N LEU A 200 4.23 2.21 -20.65
CA LEU A 200 3.85 2.67 -19.33
C LEU A 200 2.69 1.83 -18.79
N LYS A 201 2.95 1.08 -17.72
CA LYS A 201 2.01 0.14 -17.10
C LYS A 201 1.59 0.60 -15.71
N TYR A 202 2.49 1.26 -14.98
CA TYR A 202 2.25 1.77 -13.64
C TYR A 202 2.32 3.28 -13.62
N LEU A 203 1.27 3.91 -13.10
CA LEU A 203 1.20 5.34 -12.90
C LEU A 203 0.69 5.64 -11.50
N ARG A 204 1.48 6.40 -10.75
CA ARG A 204 1.11 6.94 -9.45
C ARG A 204 1.22 8.45 -9.48
N PHE A 205 0.14 9.10 -9.10
CA PHE A 205 0.10 10.51 -8.78
C PHE A 205 -0.31 10.68 -7.34
N ASP A 206 0.51 11.43 -6.61
CA ASP A 206 0.06 11.95 -5.34
C ASP A 206 -0.32 13.42 -5.57
N ASP A 207 -1.56 13.77 -5.18
CA ASP A 207 -2.25 15.02 -5.52
C ASP A 207 -2.62 15.17 -7.02
N LYS A 208 -3.39 16.20 -7.37
CA LYS A 208 -4.08 16.38 -8.66
C LYS A 208 -3.07 16.45 -9.82
N PRO A 209 -3.07 15.47 -10.74
CA PRO A 209 -2.18 15.47 -11.87
C PRO A 209 -2.62 16.49 -12.91
N PHE A 210 -2.01 17.67 -12.88
CA PHE A 210 -2.11 18.63 -13.97
C PHE A 210 -1.39 18.07 -15.19
N SER A 211 -0.14 17.65 -15.01
CA SER A 211 0.70 17.10 -16.07
C SER A 211 0.52 15.59 -16.25
N GLN A 212 -0.39 15.19 -17.12
CA GLN A 212 -0.75 13.78 -17.33
C GLN A 212 0.05 13.13 -18.48
N PRO A 213 0.57 11.90 -18.35
CA PRO A 213 1.11 11.15 -19.49
C PRO A 213 -0.01 10.49 -20.31
N PRO A 214 0.31 9.93 -21.49
CA PRO A 214 -0.56 8.98 -22.16
C PRO A 214 -0.86 7.75 -21.27
N ILE A 215 -2.15 7.46 -21.03
CA ILE A 215 -2.60 6.41 -20.11
C ILE A 215 -3.16 5.14 -20.78
N GLN A 216 -3.08 5.04 -22.11
CA GLN A 216 -3.77 3.96 -22.85
C GLN A 216 -3.23 2.55 -22.54
N SER A 217 -2.00 2.44 -22.05
CA SER A 217 -1.33 1.18 -21.69
C SER A 217 -1.33 0.90 -20.18
N ILE A 218 -1.97 1.74 -19.37
CA ILE A 218 -1.93 1.62 -17.91
C ILE A 218 -2.64 0.34 -17.45
N VAL A 219 -1.93 -0.40 -16.61
CA VAL A 219 -2.39 -1.61 -15.92
C VAL A 219 -2.69 -1.29 -14.46
N HIS A 220 -1.93 -0.38 -13.87
CA HIS A 220 -2.02 -0.03 -12.46
C HIS A 220 -2.00 1.48 -12.29
N LEU A 221 -3.11 2.03 -11.82
CA LEU A 221 -3.30 3.45 -11.60
C LEU A 221 -3.51 3.72 -10.11
N ARG A 222 -2.72 4.64 -9.55
CA ARG A 222 -2.89 5.14 -8.19
C ARG A 222 -2.99 6.66 -8.20
N LEU A 223 -4.04 7.18 -7.58
CA LEU A 223 -4.29 8.61 -7.39
C LEU A 223 -4.47 8.82 -5.89
N GLU A 224 -3.46 9.33 -5.17
CA GLU A 224 -3.48 9.35 -3.69
C GLU A 224 -3.16 10.73 -3.11
N GLU A 225 -4.06 11.30 -2.31
CA GLU A 225 -3.87 12.61 -1.71
C GLU A 225 -3.21 12.45 -0.34
N VAL A 226 -2.31 13.37 -0.03
CA VAL A 226 -1.66 13.42 1.28
C VAL A 226 -2.61 14.15 2.26
N PRO A 227 -3.07 13.51 3.36
CA PRO A 227 -4.11 14.04 4.26
C PRO A 227 -3.79 15.37 4.95
N GLU A 228 -2.53 15.80 4.93
CA GLU A 228 -2.05 16.97 5.69
C GLU A 228 -2.40 18.30 5.02
N MET A 229 -3.00 18.28 3.83
CA MET A 229 -3.30 19.49 3.06
C MET A 229 -4.79 19.71 2.86
N GLU A 230 -5.25 20.91 3.21
CA GLU A 230 -6.59 21.38 2.87
C GLU A 230 -6.66 21.58 1.35
N SER A 231 -7.22 20.60 0.66
CA SER A 231 -7.32 20.58 -0.81
C SER A 231 -8.21 21.71 -1.31
N LEU A 232 -7.76 22.46 -2.32
CA LEU A 232 -8.59 23.43 -3.04
C LEU A 232 -9.57 22.72 -4.00
N GLU A 233 -10.73 23.33 -4.20
CA GLU A 233 -12.02 22.76 -4.66
C GLU A 233 -12.09 22.15 -6.09
N GLU A 234 -11.00 22.08 -6.86
CA GLU A 234 -11.08 21.62 -8.27
C GLU A 234 -11.12 20.09 -8.38
N GLU A 235 -12.30 19.50 -8.31
CA GLU A 235 -12.50 18.06 -8.30
C GLU A 235 -12.51 17.47 -9.72
N PHE A 236 -12.02 16.24 -9.89
CA PHE A 236 -12.14 15.53 -11.16
C PHE A 236 -13.60 15.37 -11.56
N SER A 237 -13.85 15.58 -12.84
CA SER A 237 -15.15 15.33 -13.42
C SER A 237 -15.52 13.84 -13.32
N PRO A 238 -16.79 13.50 -13.06
CA PRO A 238 -17.25 12.12 -13.14
C PRO A 238 -17.05 11.46 -14.51
N SER A 239 -16.94 12.26 -15.59
CA SER A 239 -16.54 11.79 -16.91
C SER A 239 -15.10 11.27 -16.95
N MET A 240 -14.18 11.90 -16.23
CA MET A 240 -12.80 11.43 -16.13
C MET A 240 -12.74 10.09 -15.41
N LEU A 241 -13.46 9.93 -14.30
CA LEU A 241 -13.55 8.64 -13.60
C LEU A 241 -14.06 7.53 -14.52
N ARG A 242 -15.05 7.82 -15.37
CA ARG A 242 -15.53 6.88 -16.39
C ARG A 242 -14.45 6.53 -17.40
N GLU A 243 -13.70 7.50 -17.88
CA GLU A 243 -12.58 7.29 -18.81
C GLU A 243 -11.53 6.36 -18.19
N LEU A 244 -11.14 6.61 -16.94
CA LEU A 244 -10.18 5.79 -16.20
C LEU A 244 -10.69 4.35 -16.02
N LEU A 245 -11.92 4.16 -15.55
CA LEU A 245 -12.50 2.83 -15.35
C LEU A 245 -12.73 2.05 -16.65
N SER A 246 -12.76 2.74 -17.79
CA SER A 246 -12.92 2.15 -19.13
C SER A 246 -11.59 1.82 -19.81
N LEU A 247 -10.45 2.04 -19.12
CA LEU A 247 -9.14 1.70 -19.66
C LEU A 247 -9.04 0.18 -19.93
N PRO A 248 -8.60 -0.23 -21.15
CA PRO A 248 -8.74 -1.60 -21.62
C PRO A 248 -7.83 -2.61 -20.90
N TYR A 249 -6.78 -2.15 -20.23
CA TYR A 249 -5.79 -2.98 -19.55
C TYR A 249 -5.74 -2.75 -18.05
N LEU A 250 -6.60 -1.88 -17.50
CA LEU A 250 -6.57 -1.52 -16.10
C LEU A 250 -6.95 -2.72 -15.24
N GLU A 251 -6.01 -3.22 -14.45
CA GLU A 251 -6.19 -4.31 -13.49
C GLU A 251 -6.24 -3.80 -12.05
N THR A 252 -5.54 -2.71 -11.73
CA THR A 252 -5.53 -2.11 -10.39
C THR A 252 -5.86 -0.64 -10.45
N PHE A 253 -6.83 -0.21 -9.65
CA PHE A 253 -7.14 1.20 -9.48
C PHE A 253 -7.28 1.55 -8.01
N SER A 254 -6.39 2.44 -7.54
CA SER A 254 -6.42 3.04 -6.21
C SER A 254 -6.73 4.52 -6.33
N ILE A 255 -7.69 5.01 -5.55
CA ILE A 255 -8.02 6.43 -5.48
C ILE A 255 -8.30 6.87 -4.05
N TRP A 256 -7.53 7.83 -3.54
CA TRP A 256 -7.60 8.26 -2.14
C TRP A 256 -7.58 9.77 -2.01
N GLY A 257 -8.47 10.37 -1.23
CA GLY A 257 -8.50 11.83 -1.03
C GLY A 257 -9.57 12.50 -1.88
N THR A 258 -9.62 13.81 -1.97
CA THR A 258 -10.71 14.59 -2.60
C THR A 258 -10.60 14.66 -4.13
N PHE A 259 -9.91 13.72 -4.77
CA PHE A 259 -9.70 13.72 -6.23
C PHE A 259 -10.98 13.82 -7.03
N VAL A 260 -12.03 13.09 -6.64
CA VAL A 260 -13.30 13.01 -7.39
C VAL A 260 -14.43 13.32 -6.45
N THR A 261 -15.17 14.39 -6.70
CA THR A 261 -16.49 14.52 -6.10
C THR A 261 -17.51 13.96 -7.04
N VAL A 262 -18.27 13.02 -6.50
CA VAL A 262 -19.43 12.46 -7.17
C VAL A 262 -20.64 13.14 -6.58
N PRO A 263 -21.32 14.03 -7.33
CA PRO A 263 -22.55 14.63 -6.86
C PRO A 263 -23.58 13.56 -6.50
N LEU A 264 -24.35 13.77 -5.43
CA LEU A 264 -25.31 12.78 -4.94
C LEU A 264 -26.35 12.41 -6.01
N GLU A 265 -26.74 13.37 -6.85
CA GLU A 265 -27.63 13.15 -7.98
C GLU A 265 -27.08 12.12 -8.96
N MET A 266 -25.76 12.00 -9.12
CA MET A 266 -25.15 11.00 -10.01
C MET A 266 -25.20 9.60 -9.42
N VAL A 267 -25.13 9.50 -8.09
CA VAL A 267 -25.26 8.22 -7.40
C VAL A 267 -26.68 7.68 -7.56
N VAL A 268 -27.68 8.56 -7.48
CA VAL A 268 -29.11 8.20 -7.57
C VAL A 268 -29.61 8.13 -9.02
N ALA A 269 -29.03 8.90 -9.92
CA ALA A 269 -29.44 8.92 -11.32
C ALA A 269 -29.27 7.54 -11.97
N SER A 270 -30.20 7.21 -12.87
CA SER A 270 -30.11 6.04 -13.74
C SER A 270 -29.01 6.27 -14.79
N MET A 271 -27.75 6.18 -14.38
CA MET A 271 -26.60 6.25 -15.27
C MET A 271 -26.40 4.91 -15.99
N PRO A 272 -25.90 4.91 -17.24
CA PRO A 272 -25.49 3.69 -17.90
C PRO A 272 -24.44 2.96 -17.07
N LYS A 273 -24.64 1.65 -16.85
CA LYS A 273 -23.62 0.81 -16.19
C LYS A 273 -22.32 0.83 -17.01
N MET A 274 -21.22 1.13 -16.34
CA MET A 274 -19.88 1.06 -16.88
C MET A 274 -19.35 -0.36 -16.72
N GLU A 275 -18.63 -0.87 -17.71
CA GLU A 275 -18.07 -2.21 -17.65
C GLU A 275 -16.55 -2.11 -17.61
N SER A 276 -15.95 -2.54 -16.49
CA SER A 276 -14.50 -2.62 -16.30
C SER A 276 -14.09 -4.09 -16.32
N LYS A 277 -13.83 -4.62 -17.51
CA LYS A 277 -13.63 -6.07 -17.74
C LYS A 277 -12.36 -6.63 -17.11
N THR A 278 -11.32 -5.81 -17.03
CA THR A 278 -9.98 -6.22 -16.58
C THR A 278 -9.68 -5.87 -15.13
N LEU A 279 -10.49 -5.01 -14.51
CA LEU A 279 -10.24 -4.54 -13.15
C LEU A 279 -10.35 -5.69 -12.15
N LYS A 280 -9.24 -6.00 -11.47
CA LYS A 280 -9.11 -7.04 -10.45
C LYS A 280 -9.05 -6.46 -9.04
N HIS A 281 -8.45 -5.29 -8.89
CA HIS A 281 -8.23 -4.68 -7.58
C HIS A 281 -8.73 -3.24 -7.60
N PHE A 282 -9.70 -2.93 -6.75
CA PHE A 282 -10.20 -1.57 -6.56
C PHE A 282 -10.02 -1.15 -5.10
N ARG A 283 -9.44 0.03 -4.90
CA ARG A 283 -9.31 0.68 -3.60
C ARG A 283 -9.82 2.10 -3.71
N CYS A 284 -10.69 2.53 -2.78
CA CYS A 284 -10.97 3.94 -2.61
C CYS A 284 -11.02 4.40 -1.14
N GLY A 285 -10.73 5.68 -0.90
CA GLY A 285 -10.74 6.27 0.44
C GLY A 285 -10.54 7.78 0.50
N GLY A 286 -10.34 8.33 1.71
CA GLY A 286 -9.97 9.74 1.93
C GLY A 286 -11.09 10.75 1.72
N GLY A 287 -12.27 10.53 2.30
CA GLY A 287 -13.40 11.49 2.22
C GLY A 287 -14.32 11.31 1.01
N LEU A 288 -13.99 10.37 0.10
CA LEU A 288 -14.76 10.02 -1.09
C LEU A 288 -16.00 9.16 -0.79
N ARG A 289 -16.88 9.62 0.11
CA ARG A 289 -18.06 8.85 0.57
C ARG A 289 -18.93 8.39 -0.61
N GLN A 290 -19.22 9.31 -1.53
CA GLN A 290 -20.07 9.06 -2.69
C GLN A 290 -19.38 8.20 -3.75
N LEU A 291 -18.04 8.11 -3.77
CA LEU A 291 -17.32 7.32 -4.78
C LEU A 291 -17.52 5.82 -4.58
N ALA A 292 -17.44 5.34 -3.34
CA ALA A 292 -17.71 3.93 -3.05
C ALA A 292 -19.13 3.56 -3.48
N GLN A 293 -20.10 4.41 -3.13
CA GLN A 293 -21.51 4.23 -3.53
C GLN A 293 -21.68 4.28 -5.05
N PHE A 294 -21.06 5.24 -5.72
CA PHE A 294 -21.06 5.37 -7.17
C PHE A 294 -20.47 4.13 -7.86
N PHE A 295 -19.32 3.65 -7.38
CA PHE A 295 -18.66 2.47 -7.91
C PHE A 295 -19.57 1.26 -7.81
N LEU A 296 -20.14 1.00 -6.63
CA LEU A 296 -21.08 -0.12 -6.44
C LEU A 296 -22.32 0.02 -7.34
N SER A 297 -22.88 1.23 -7.47
CA SER A 297 -24.10 1.50 -8.27
C SER A 297 -23.89 1.30 -9.77
N HIS A 298 -22.75 1.78 -10.28
CA HIS A 298 -22.59 2.08 -11.70
C HIS A 298 -21.48 1.30 -12.37
N VAL A 299 -20.64 0.56 -11.63
CA VAL A 299 -19.52 -0.19 -12.20
C VAL A 299 -19.79 -1.70 -12.11
N SER A 300 -19.75 -2.34 -13.27
CA SER A 300 -19.70 -3.80 -13.41
C SER A 300 -18.26 -4.21 -13.64
N ALA A 301 -17.67 -4.96 -12.72
CA ALA A 301 -16.28 -5.41 -12.79
C ALA A 301 -16.23 -6.93 -12.61
N PRO A 302 -16.50 -7.71 -13.67
CA PRO A 302 -16.66 -9.16 -13.55
C PRO A 302 -15.41 -9.89 -13.05
N SER A 303 -14.23 -9.31 -13.30
CA SER A 303 -12.92 -9.83 -12.88
C SER A 303 -12.46 -9.28 -11.54
N LEU A 304 -13.28 -8.50 -10.82
CA LEU A 304 -12.89 -7.88 -9.56
C LEU A 304 -12.68 -8.97 -8.50
N GLU A 305 -11.45 -9.11 -8.02
CA GLU A 305 -10.99 -10.09 -7.03
C GLU A 305 -10.92 -9.47 -5.63
N THR A 306 -10.50 -8.20 -5.56
CA THR A 306 -10.24 -7.47 -4.31
C THR A 306 -10.92 -6.11 -4.32
N LEU A 307 -11.69 -5.82 -3.26
CA LEU A 307 -12.36 -4.55 -3.06
C LEU A 307 -11.99 -3.98 -1.70
N THR A 308 -11.44 -2.76 -1.69
CA THR A 308 -11.03 -2.07 -0.46
C THR A 308 -11.70 -0.72 -0.36
N PHE A 309 -12.43 -0.49 0.74
CA PHE A 309 -13.01 0.80 1.06
C PHE A 309 -12.44 1.33 2.36
N HIS A 310 -11.92 2.55 2.32
CA HIS A 310 -11.49 3.27 3.50
C HIS A 310 -12.38 4.48 3.73
N SER A 311 -12.68 4.75 5.00
CA SER A 311 -13.44 5.94 5.40
C SER A 311 -14.76 6.10 4.65
N PHE A 312 -15.45 4.99 4.39
CA PHE A 312 -16.71 4.99 3.66
C PHE A 312 -17.87 5.32 4.60
N ASP A 313 -18.83 6.06 4.05
CA ASP A 313 -20.09 6.40 4.71
C ASP A 313 -21.19 6.16 3.68
N PHE A 314 -21.94 5.09 3.87
CA PHE A 314 -23.10 4.82 3.04
C PHE A 314 -24.32 5.46 3.68
N GLU A 315 -24.81 6.54 3.08
CA GLU A 315 -26.07 7.16 3.46
C GLU A 315 -27.25 6.37 2.89
N GLY A 316 -28.26 6.16 3.73
CA GLY A 316 -29.54 5.56 3.35
C GLY A 316 -29.53 4.04 3.22
N SER A 317 -30.69 3.49 2.84
CA SER A 317 -30.85 2.04 2.68
C SER A 317 -30.08 1.51 1.48
N PRO A 318 -29.48 0.30 1.57
CA PRO A 318 -28.87 -0.36 0.43
C PRO A 318 -29.89 -0.42 -0.72
N PRO A 319 -29.58 0.16 -1.87
CA PRO A 319 -30.51 0.16 -2.99
C PRO A 319 -30.74 -1.26 -3.49
N SER A 320 -31.94 -1.50 -3.98
CA SER A 320 -32.39 -2.83 -4.44
C SER A 320 -31.52 -3.43 -5.55
N TRP A 321 -30.76 -2.62 -6.27
CA TRP A 321 -29.84 -3.09 -7.31
C TRP A 321 -28.61 -3.81 -6.75
N ILE A 322 -28.29 -3.72 -5.45
CA ILE A 322 -27.15 -4.42 -4.85
C ILE A 322 -27.23 -5.93 -5.11
N ALA A 323 -28.43 -6.50 -5.20
CA ALA A 323 -28.64 -7.91 -5.54
C ALA A 323 -28.18 -8.29 -6.97
N THR A 324 -27.92 -7.30 -7.83
CA THR A 324 -27.51 -7.47 -9.24
C THR A 324 -26.04 -7.13 -9.49
N ILE A 325 -25.26 -6.92 -8.42
CA ILE A 325 -23.85 -6.54 -8.53
C ILE A 325 -23.08 -7.60 -9.32
N GLY A 326 -22.34 -7.13 -10.32
CA GLY A 326 -21.57 -7.93 -11.27
C GLY A 326 -20.14 -8.20 -10.82
N PHE A 327 -19.92 -8.63 -9.57
CA PHE A 327 -18.59 -9.00 -9.05
C PHE A 327 -18.50 -10.51 -8.72
N PRO A 328 -18.70 -11.42 -9.69
CA PRO A 328 -18.64 -12.86 -9.47
C PRO A 328 -17.26 -13.35 -9.03
N SER A 329 -16.18 -12.62 -9.30
CA SER A 329 -14.82 -13.02 -8.91
C SER A 329 -14.41 -12.50 -7.53
N LEU A 330 -15.24 -11.69 -6.86
CA LEU A 330 -14.85 -11.01 -5.64
C LEU A 330 -14.70 -12.02 -4.50
N HIS A 331 -13.48 -12.15 -4.00
CA HIS A 331 -13.16 -13.06 -2.91
C HIS A 331 -12.48 -12.38 -1.72
N THR A 332 -12.00 -11.15 -1.88
CA THR A 332 -11.40 -10.37 -0.79
C THR A 332 -12.13 -9.03 -0.65
N LEU A 333 -12.70 -8.78 0.53
CA LEU A 333 -13.31 -7.52 0.90
C LEU A 333 -12.53 -6.93 2.08
N SER A 334 -12.03 -5.71 1.92
CA SER A 334 -11.36 -4.94 2.97
C SER A 334 -12.13 -3.67 3.27
N LEU A 335 -12.45 -3.47 4.53
CA LEU A 335 -13.17 -2.33 5.04
C LEU A 335 -12.30 -1.69 6.09
N VAL A 336 -12.01 -0.41 5.93
CA VAL A 336 -11.22 0.37 6.89
C VAL A 336 -12.09 1.52 7.34
N CYS A 337 -12.56 1.45 8.58
CA CYS A 337 -13.46 2.45 9.15
C CYS A 337 -12.64 3.59 9.76
N PRO A 338 -13.05 4.87 9.62
CA PRO A 338 -12.47 5.93 10.42
C PRO A 338 -13.13 5.91 11.81
N GLU A 339 -12.39 6.32 12.85
CA GLU A 339 -12.84 6.31 14.25
C GLU A 339 -14.16 7.08 14.51
N THR A 340 -14.62 7.91 13.57
CA THR A 340 -15.73 8.85 13.75
C THR A 340 -17.07 8.45 13.14
N ALA A 341 -17.19 7.28 12.49
CA ALA A 341 -18.44 6.90 11.83
C ALA A 341 -19.47 6.29 12.81
N ASP A 342 -20.66 6.91 12.87
CA ASP A 342 -21.88 6.32 13.45
C ASP A 342 -22.36 5.14 12.60
N THR A 343 -21.75 4.00 12.91
CA THR A 343 -21.68 2.70 12.22
C THR A 343 -22.96 1.87 12.03
N PRO A 344 -24.08 2.02 12.77
CA PRO A 344 -25.26 1.16 12.54
C PRO A 344 -25.81 1.26 11.11
N GLN A 345 -25.55 2.38 10.44
CA GLN A 345 -26.11 2.71 9.13
C GLN A 345 -25.46 1.93 7.98
N HIS A 346 -24.21 1.47 8.14
CA HIS A 346 -23.47 0.82 7.05
C HIS A 346 -23.68 -0.70 7.01
N ILE A 347 -24.11 -1.30 8.11
CA ILE A 347 -24.29 -2.75 8.21
C ILE A 347 -25.20 -3.31 7.11
N PRO A 348 -26.34 -2.68 6.75
CA PRO A 348 -27.17 -3.16 5.65
C PRO A 348 -26.46 -3.17 4.28
N TRP A 349 -25.56 -2.21 4.02
CA TRP A 349 -24.78 -2.17 2.79
C TRP A 349 -23.76 -3.29 2.72
N LEU A 350 -23.03 -3.51 3.82
CA LEU A 350 -22.08 -4.60 3.93
C LEU A 350 -22.77 -5.95 3.78
N TRP A 351 -23.91 -6.12 4.45
CA TRP A 351 -24.76 -7.29 4.29
C TRP A 351 -25.19 -7.50 2.85
N GLY A 352 -25.67 -6.45 2.18
CA GLY A 352 -26.02 -6.50 0.76
C GLY A 352 -24.85 -6.94 -0.12
N LEU A 353 -23.67 -6.36 0.07
CA LEU A 353 -22.47 -6.71 -0.68
C LEU A 353 -22.04 -8.17 -0.47
N MET A 354 -22.02 -8.61 0.79
CA MET A 354 -21.66 -9.98 1.17
C MET A 354 -22.68 -11.02 0.69
N THR A 355 -23.97 -10.68 0.70
CA THR A 355 -25.03 -11.59 0.24
C THR A 355 -25.05 -11.73 -1.28
N THR A 356 -24.71 -10.67 -2.02
CA THR A 356 -24.60 -10.75 -3.48
C THR A 356 -23.34 -11.48 -3.92
N THR A 357 -22.23 -11.33 -3.21
CA THR A 357 -20.95 -11.95 -3.55
C THR A 357 -20.71 -13.20 -2.71
N ARG A 358 -21.32 -14.32 -3.12
CA ARG A 358 -21.16 -15.63 -2.46
C ARG A 358 -19.73 -16.18 -2.46
N ASN A 359 -18.76 -15.46 -3.02
CA ASN A 359 -17.39 -15.91 -3.18
C ASN A 359 -16.41 -15.23 -2.23
N ILE A 360 -16.88 -14.37 -1.30
CA ILE A 360 -15.99 -13.78 -0.30
C ILE A 360 -15.40 -14.90 0.57
N LYS A 361 -14.06 -14.96 0.54
CA LYS A 361 -13.21 -15.86 1.32
C LYS A 361 -12.41 -15.12 2.38
N LYS A 362 -12.07 -13.86 2.13
CA LYS A 362 -11.28 -13.03 3.03
C LYS A 362 -12.02 -11.75 3.33
N LEU A 363 -12.29 -11.51 4.62
CA LEU A 363 -12.83 -10.26 5.12
C LEU A 363 -11.81 -9.59 6.03
N VAL A 364 -11.45 -8.35 5.72
CA VAL A 364 -10.59 -7.51 6.54
C VAL A 364 -11.41 -6.36 7.09
N LEU A 365 -11.47 -6.24 8.42
CA LEU A 365 -12.09 -5.13 9.12
C LEU A 365 -10.98 -4.40 9.89
N SER A 366 -10.62 -3.21 9.44
CA SER A 366 -9.59 -2.39 10.07
C SER A 366 -10.13 -1.10 10.67
N LEU A 367 -9.55 -0.71 11.80
CA LEU A 367 -9.85 0.50 12.56
C LEU A 367 -11.32 0.62 12.98
N PHE A 368 -12.00 -0.51 13.17
CA PHE A 368 -13.36 -0.52 13.71
C PHE A 368 -13.32 -0.47 15.24
N PRO A 369 -14.15 0.39 15.88
CA PRO A 369 -14.35 0.32 17.31
C PRO A 369 -14.99 -1.02 17.71
N GLN A 370 -14.63 -1.54 18.89
CA GLN A 370 -14.98 -2.90 19.31
C GLN A 370 -16.49 -3.13 19.36
N ASP A 371 -17.26 -2.17 19.87
CA ASP A 371 -18.73 -2.23 19.92
C ASP A 371 -19.34 -2.33 18.51
N LYS A 372 -18.66 -1.77 17.49
CA LYS A 372 -19.11 -1.78 16.10
C LYS A 372 -18.76 -3.08 15.39
N VAL A 373 -17.58 -3.63 15.64
CA VAL A 373 -17.22 -4.99 15.20
C VAL A 373 -18.26 -5.97 15.74
N ARG A 374 -18.61 -5.84 17.02
CA ARG A 374 -19.66 -6.66 17.63
C ARG A 374 -21.01 -6.45 16.98
N ALA A 375 -21.50 -5.22 16.86
CA ALA A 375 -22.80 -4.94 16.23
C ALA A 375 -22.87 -5.46 14.79
N PHE A 376 -21.78 -5.35 14.04
CA PHE A 376 -21.63 -5.92 12.72
C PHE A 376 -21.76 -7.44 12.74
N LEU A 377 -20.97 -8.11 13.59
CA LEU A 377 -21.00 -9.57 13.70
C LEU A 377 -22.36 -10.08 14.23
N ASP A 378 -22.98 -9.39 15.18
CA ASP A 378 -24.31 -9.73 15.68
C ASP A 378 -25.37 -9.62 14.57
N THR A 379 -25.32 -8.55 13.77
CA THR A 379 -26.20 -8.41 12.60
C THR A 379 -25.91 -9.45 11.53
N LEU A 380 -24.63 -9.82 11.34
CA LEU A 380 -24.23 -10.90 10.45
C LEU A 380 -24.85 -12.24 10.87
N HIS A 381 -25.09 -12.43 12.16
CA HIS A 381 -25.79 -13.57 12.75
C HIS A 381 -27.29 -13.35 12.93
N GLY A 382 -27.87 -12.34 12.26
CA GLY A 382 -29.31 -12.07 12.32
C GLY A 382 -29.81 -11.72 13.73
N LEU A 383 -28.91 -11.35 14.64
CA LEU A 383 -29.26 -10.88 15.97
C LEU A 383 -29.70 -9.42 15.86
N SER A 384 -30.86 -9.11 16.42
CA SER A 384 -31.29 -7.71 16.51
C SER A 384 -30.42 -6.97 17.52
N PRO A 385 -29.92 -5.77 17.21
CA PRO A 385 -29.16 -4.97 18.16
C PRO A 385 -29.98 -4.75 19.45
N GLY A 386 -29.44 -5.15 20.60
CA GLY A 386 -30.09 -4.96 21.92
C GLY A 386 -30.83 -6.18 22.49
N HIS A 387 -30.74 -7.36 21.88
CA HIS A 387 -31.23 -8.59 22.52
C HIS A 387 -30.20 -9.12 23.54
N GLU A 388 -30.31 -8.66 24.79
CA GLU A 388 -29.54 -9.21 25.90
C GLU A 388 -30.05 -10.62 26.26
N GLU A 389 -29.09 -11.56 26.28
CA GLU A 389 -29.11 -12.83 27.00
C GLU A 389 -30.09 -13.95 26.58
N SER A 390 -29.60 -14.80 25.68
CA SER A 390 -29.60 -16.25 25.91
C SER A 390 -28.41 -16.88 25.17
N PRO A 391 -27.53 -17.68 25.83
CA PRO A 391 -26.39 -18.34 25.21
C PRO A 391 -26.84 -19.57 24.41
N GLY A 392 -27.70 -19.35 23.42
CA GLY A 392 -28.07 -20.34 22.42
C GLY A 392 -27.14 -20.24 21.21
N PHE A 393 -26.63 -21.37 20.72
CA PHE A 393 -25.92 -21.42 19.45
C PHE A 393 -26.89 -21.05 18.32
N TYR A 394 -26.77 -19.84 17.77
CA TYR A 394 -27.53 -19.43 16.59
C TYR A 394 -26.78 -19.87 15.33
N ALA A 395 -27.21 -20.99 14.73
CA ALA A 395 -26.77 -21.40 13.42
C ALA A 395 -27.47 -20.53 12.37
N THR A 396 -26.82 -19.47 11.92
CA THR A 396 -27.33 -18.67 10.81
C THR A 396 -26.89 -19.24 9.48
N ASN A 397 -27.87 -19.63 8.66
CA ASN A 397 -27.69 -20.20 7.34
C ASN A 397 -27.39 -19.10 6.30
N THR A 398 -26.36 -18.29 6.56
CA THR A 398 -26.00 -17.18 5.66
C THR A 398 -25.07 -17.72 4.57
N PRO A 399 -25.32 -17.42 3.28
CA PRO A 399 -24.54 -17.99 2.18
C PRO A 399 -23.03 -17.76 2.24
N TRP A 400 -22.58 -16.69 2.90
CA TRP A 400 -21.16 -16.33 3.01
C TRP A 400 -20.45 -17.04 4.18
N SER A 401 -21.17 -17.47 5.22
CA SER A 401 -20.58 -18.22 6.34
C SER A 401 -19.98 -19.55 5.88
N ASP A 402 -20.52 -20.10 4.79
CA ASP A 402 -20.03 -21.29 4.12
C ASP A 402 -18.85 -21.04 3.18
N THR A 403 -18.42 -19.79 2.95
CA THR A 403 -17.30 -19.49 2.02
C THR A 403 -16.16 -18.73 2.66
N MET A 404 -16.40 -18.06 3.78
CA MET A 404 -15.38 -17.30 4.50
C MET A 404 -14.29 -18.25 5.05
N GLU A 405 -13.05 -18.05 4.60
CA GLU A 405 -11.87 -18.83 4.98
C GLU A 405 -10.97 -18.04 5.95
N GLU A 406 -10.91 -16.71 5.83
CA GLU A 406 -10.07 -15.82 6.63
C GLU A 406 -10.83 -14.56 7.08
N LEU A 407 -10.75 -14.25 8.38
CA LEU A 407 -11.25 -13.01 8.98
C LEU A 407 -10.09 -12.29 9.66
N ILE A 408 -9.78 -11.08 9.22
CA ILE A 408 -8.74 -10.24 9.81
C ILE A 408 -9.43 -9.09 10.52
N LEU A 409 -9.19 -8.99 11.84
CA LEU A 409 -9.69 -7.91 12.68
C LEU A 409 -8.50 -7.07 13.12
N ASP A 410 -8.53 -5.81 12.75
CA ASP A 410 -7.57 -4.80 13.16
C ASP A 410 -8.35 -3.70 13.90
N MET A 411 -8.35 -3.75 15.23
CA MET A 411 -9.16 -2.83 16.05
C MET A 411 -8.33 -1.61 16.44
N ALA A 412 -8.96 -0.43 16.47
CA ALA A 412 -8.29 0.79 16.90
C ALA A 412 -7.84 0.67 18.37
N SER A 413 -6.65 1.21 18.68
CA SER A 413 -6.05 1.09 20.02
C SER A 413 -6.74 1.93 21.09
N SER A 414 -7.45 2.97 20.66
CA SER A 414 -8.10 3.99 21.47
C SER A 414 -9.31 3.46 22.28
N ASP A 415 -9.89 2.34 21.87
CA ASP A 415 -11.18 1.86 22.40
C ASP A 415 -11.09 0.79 23.49
N PHE A 416 -9.88 0.41 23.93
CA PHE A 416 -9.73 -0.59 24.99
C PHE A 416 -9.88 0.05 26.38
N GLU A 417 -11.12 0.22 26.84
CA GLU A 417 -11.40 0.53 28.24
C GLU A 417 -11.25 -0.72 29.13
N VAL A 418 -10.59 -0.54 30.29
CA VAL A 418 -10.34 -1.62 31.25
C VAL A 418 -11.66 -2.00 31.95
N GLY A 419 -12.37 -2.98 31.40
CA GLY A 419 -13.58 -3.55 32.01
C GLY A 419 -14.63 -4.12 31.06
N ASP A 420 -14.65 -3.69 29.79
CA ASP A 420 -15.74 -3.98 28.83
C ASP A 420 -15.41 -5.06 27.80
N TYR A 421 -14.67 -6.10 28.22
CA TYR A 421 -14.37 -7.22 27.35
C TYR A 421 -15.57 -8.17 27.27
N THR A 422 -16.37 -8.03 26.22
CA THR A 422 -17.38 -9.04 25.89
C THR A 422 -16.77 -10.17 25.07
N ARG A 423 -16.97 -11.41 25.52
CA ARG A 423 -16.64 -12.60 24.74
C ARG A 423 -17.48 -12.67 23.47
N LEU A 424 -16.81 -12.69 22.32
CA LEU A 424 -17.42 -12.87 21.01
C LEU A 424 -17.34 -14.34 20.62
N THR A 425 -18.48 -15.04 20.56
CA THR A 425 -18.55 -16.45 20.15
C THR A 425 -19.35 -16.57 18.87
N TYR A 426 -18.65 -16.86 17.77
CA TYR A 426 -19.24 -16.98 16.44
C TYR A 426 -18.88 -18.34 15.83
N CYS A 427 -19.85 -18.96 15.16
CA CYS A 427 -19.67 -20.23 14.45
C CYS A 427 -19.55 -19.94 12.94
N LEU A 428 -18.33 -19.99 12.42
CA LEU A 428 -18.04 -19.87 10.99
C LEU A 428 -17.41 -21.20 10.51
N PRO A 429 -18.20 -22.10 9.89
CA PRO A 429 -17.79 -23.49 9.67
C PRO A 429 -16.50 -23.67 8.88
N LYS A 430 -16.20 -22.76 7.95
CA LYS A 430 -15.00 -22.79 7.10
C LYS A 430 -13.91 -21.80 7.50
N LEU A 431 -14.11 -21.02 8.55
CA LEU A 431 -13.12 -20.06 9.01
C LEU A 431 -11.90 -20.82 9.51
N ALA A 432 -10.83 -20.78 8.73
CA ALA A 432 -9.58 -21.46 9.04
C ALA A 432 -8.65 -20.56 9.85
N LEU A 433 -8.79 -19.24 9.72
CA LEU A 433 -7.83 -18.30 10.27
C LEU A 433 -8.49 -17.00 10.72
N ILE A 434 -8.25 -16.65 11.99
CA ILE A 434 -8.48 -15.32 12.54
C ILE A 434 -7.12 -14.71 12.80
N ARG A 435 -6.88 -13.51 12.27
CA ARG A 435 -5.66 -12.75 12.55
C ARG A 435 -5.99 -11.44 13.23
N THR A 436 -5.16 -11.10 14.21
CA THR A 436 -5.04 -9.76 14.78
C THR A 436 -3.76 -9.12 14.25
N THR A 437 -3.75 -7.81 14.05
CA THR A 437 -2.54 -7.11 13.60
C THR A 437 -1.44 -7.11 14.66
N PRO A 438 -0.16 -6.89 14.29
CA PRO A 438 0.91 -6.72 15.26
C PRO A 438 0.66 -5.59 16.26
N ALA A 439 0.01 -4.50 15.82
CA ALA A 439 -0.40 -3.41 16.68
C ALA A 439 -1.41 -3.88 17.75
N MET A 440 -2.45 -4.59 17.33
CA MET A 440 -3.41 -5.19 18.26
C MET A 440 -2.74 -6.19 19.21
N LYS A 441 -1.84 -7.03 18.71
CA LYS A 441 -1.05 -7.96 19.55
C LYS A 441 -0.19 -7.22 20.57
N HIS A 442 0.50 -6.16 20.15
CA HIS A 442 1.30 -5.32 21.05
C HIS A 442 0.44 -4.68 22.13
N ASN A 443 -0.74 -4.17 21.79
CA ASN A 443 -1.68 -3.63 22.76
C ASN A 443 -2.15 -4.69 23.75
N ILE A 444 -2.52 -5.88 23.27
CA ILE A 444 -2.90 -7.02 24.13
C ILE A 444 -1.76 -7.38 25.10
N ASP A 445 -0.52 -7.47 24.59
CA ASP A 445 0.67 -7.79 25.40
C ASP A 445 0.93 -6.70 26.46
N LEU A 446 0.83 -5.41 26.07
CA LEU A 446 0.98 -4.26 26.97
C LEU A 446 -0.10 -4.24 28.06
N PHE A 447 -1.36 -4.50 27.72
CA PHE A 447 -2.45 -4.61 28.69
C PHE A 447 -2.26 -5.80 29.63
N ALA A 448 -1.81 -6.95 29.13
CA ALA A 448 -1.49 -8.10 29.95
C ALA A 448 -0.32 -7.83 30.93
N ASP A 449 0.65 -7.00 30.54
CA ASP A 449 1.70 -6.51 31.42
C ASP A 449 1.15 -5.54 32.49
N LEU A 450 0.31 -4.59 32.11
CA LEU A 450 -0.31 -3.64 33.04
C LEU A 450 -1.22 -4.33 34.07
N ALA A 451 -2.05 -5.28 33.64
CA ALA A 451 -2.91 -6.06 34.52
C ALA A 451 -2.11 -6.90 35.53
N ARG A 452 -0.92 -7.39 35.15
CA ARG A 452 0.01 -8.08 36.06
C ARG A 452 0.60 -7.15 37.12
N GLN A 453 0.74 -5.87 36.80
CA GLN A 453 1.38 -4.87 37.68
C GLN A 453 0.40 -4.17 38.62
N ALA A 454 -0.92 -4.28 38.41
CA ALA A 454 -1.94 -3.64 39.23
C ALA A 454 -2.44 -4.56 40.37
N PRO A 455 -2.03 -4.34 41.64
CA PRO A 455 -2.48 -5.13 42.78
C PRO A 455 -3.94 -4.81 43.12
N GLY A 456 -4.87 -5.57 42.54
CA GLY A 456 -6.31 -5.38 42.76
C GLY A 456 -7.21 -5.91 41.65
N LEU A 457 -6.68 -6.12 40.44
CA LEU A 457 -7.41 -6.85 39.40
C LEU A 457 -7.48 -8.34 39.74
N ARG A 458 -8.64 -8.96 39.47
CA ARG A 458 -8.89 -10.39 39.72
C ARG A 458 -7.87 -11.27 38.98
N ARG A 459 -7.66 -12.46 39.53
CA ARG A 459 -6.45 -13.30 39.35
C ARG A 459 -6.03 -13.53 37.88
N PRO A 460 -4.73 -13.73 37.62
CA PRO A 460 -4.18 -14.00 36.27
C PRO A 460 -4.78 -15.18 35.49
N ALA A 461 -5.53 -16.08 36.15
CA ALA A 461 -6.21 -17.19 35.49
C ALA A 461 -7.47 -16.77 34.70
N GLU A 462 -8.03 -15.59 34.94
CA GLU A 462 -9.10 -14.99 34.11
C GLU A 462 -8.51 -14.17 32.93
N VAL A 463 -7.21 -13.92 32.95
CA VAL A 463 -6.46 -13.18 31.92
C VAL A 463 -5.86 -14.15 30.87
N GLN A 464 -5.81 -15.45 31.17
CA GLN A 464 -5.58 -16.49 30.17
C GLN A 464 -6.86 -16.60 29.32
N CYS A 465 -6.75 -16.20 28.04
CA CYS A 465 -7.82 -16.08 27.04
C CYS A 465 -8.47 -14.68 26.90
N ILE A 466 -7.72 -13.61 27.10
CA ILE A 466 -8.13 -12.27 26.65
C ILE A 466 -7.86 -12.17 25.14
N GLY A 467 -8.88 -12.54 24.35
CA GLY A 467 -8.80 -12.65 22.90
C GLY A 467 -9.29 -13.99 22.33
N ASP A 468 -10.01 -14.82 23.09
CA ASP A 468 -10.62 -16.03 22.53
C ASP A 468 -11.83 -15.65 21.66
N VAL A 469 -11.58 -15.39 20.37
CA VAL A 469 -12.57 -15.75 19.36
C VAL A 469 -12.55 -17.27 19.28
N GLU A 470 -13.34 -17.92 20.12
CA GLU A 470 -13.49 -19.37 20.08
C GLU A 470 -14.34 -19.72 18.85
N CYS A 471 -13.69 -20.08 17.74
CA CYS A 471 -14.35 -20.70 16.60
C CYS A 471 -14.86 -22.07 17.05
N VAL A 472 -16.12 -22.14 17.47
CA VAL A 472 -16.73 -23.43 17.81
C VAL A 472 -17.02 -24.16 16.51
N HIS A 473 -16.10 -25.05 16.09
CA HIS A 473 -16.40 -25.97 15.00
C HIS A 473 -17.59 -26.86 15.41
N PRO A 474 -18.62 -27.02 14.56
CA PRO A 474 -19.68 -27.98 14.83
C PRO A 474 -19.04 -29.36 14.95
N ARG A 475 -19.10 -29.95 16.15
CA ARG A 475 -18.45 -31.21 16.51
C ARG A 475 -18.76 -32.30 15.47
N THR A 476 -17.81 -32.57 14.58
CA THR A 476 -17.73 -33.85 13.87
C THR A 476 -16.81 -34.77 14.68
N PRO A 477 -17.19 -36.04 14.96
CA PRO A 477 -16.49 -36.83 15.98
C PRO A 477 -15.05 -37.28 15.68
N GLN A 478 -14.35 -36.79 14.64
CA GLN A 478 -13.09 -37.41 14.17
C GLN A 478 -12.03 -36.50 13.51
N SER A 479 -11.97 -35.17 13.74
CA SER A 479 -10.85 -34.36 13.18
C SER A 479 -9.79 -34.04 14.23
N GLU A 480 -8.57 -34.57 14.02
CA GLU A 480 -7.35 -34.24 14.75
C GLU A 480 -7.09 -32.72 14.76
N GLU A 481 -6.75 -32.17 15.92
CA GLU A 481 -6.33 -30.79 16.13
C GLU A 481 -5.11 -30.49 15.26
N LYS A 482 -5.25 -29.57 14.29
CA LYS A 482 -4.10 -28.99 13.58
C LYS A 482 -3.64 -27.74 14.33
N PRO A 483 -2.33 -27.59 14.62
CA PRO A 483 -1.81 -26.43 15.31
C PRO A 483 -1.95 -25.15 14.48
N ILE A 484 -2.26 -24.05 15.16
CA ILE A 484 -2.22 -22.69 14.63
C ILE A 484 -0.75 -22.33 14.38
N ILE A 485 -0.38 -22.17 13.10
CA ILE A 485 0.98 -21.81 12.69
C ILE A 485 1.09 -20.27 12.63
N PRO A 486 2.05 -19.62 13.31
CA PRO A 486 2.30 -18.20 13.12
C PRO A 486 2.99 -17.99 11.77
N LEU A 487 2.23 -17.52 10.78
CA LEU A 487 2.74 -17.18 9.45
C LEU A 487 2.91 -15.67 9.33
N TYR A 488 4.16 -15.25 9.16
CA TYR A 488 4.55 -13.92 8.75
C TYR A 488 4.01 -13.63 7.34
N TRP A 489 3.19 -12.59 7.25
CA TRP A 489 2.86 -11.73 6.11
C TRP A 489 3.06 -12.26 4.67
N THR A 490 1.97 -12.23 3.91
CA THR A 490 2.01 -12.00 2.45
C THR A 490 0.96 -10.93 2.15
N LEU A 491 1.43 -9.72 1.86
CA LEU A 491 0.62 -8.62 1.33
C LEU A 491 0.19 -8.94 -0.10
N GLY A 492 -0.53 -8.04 -0.76
CA GLY A 492 -0.86 -8.16 -2.19
C GLY A 492 0.38 -8.35 -3.06
N PRO A 493 0.24 -8.42 -4.40
CA PRO A 493 1.36 -8.65 -5.31
C PRO A 493 2.56 -7.77 -4.92
N ASP A 494 3.69 -8.42 -4.63
CA ASP A 494 4.86 -7.98 -3.82
C ASP A 494 5.52 -6.62 -4.20
N TRP A 495 4.96 -5.89 -5.16
CA TRP A 495 5.44 -4.60 -5.64
C TRP A 495 4.42 -3.45 -5.47
N ILE A 496 3.21 -3.76 -4.97
CA ILE A 496 2.11 -2.80 -4.75
C ILE A 496 2.11 -2.24 -3.31
N ASP A 497 2.64 -2.97 -2.32
CA ASP A 497 2.52 -2.61 -0.89
C ASP A 497 3.86 -2.69 -0.14
N GLY A 498 4.94 -2.17 -0.72
CA GLY A 498 6.22 -2.04 -0.02
C GLY A 498 6.22 -0.91 1.02
N GLU A 499 7.19 -0.92 1.94
CA GLU A 499 7.40 -0.05 3.13
C GLU A 499 7.27 1.48 2.96
N TRP A 500 7.04 1.98 1.73
CA TRP A 500 6.90 3.40 1.40
C TRP A 500 5.46 3.81 1.07
N ASP A 501 4.49 2.90 1.13
CA ASP A 501 3.09 3.29 1.19
C ASP A 501 2.85 3.92 2.59
N PRO A 502 2.46 5.20 2.74
CA PRO A 502 2.10 5.76 4.05
C PRO A 502 0.89 5.05 4.69
N PHE A 503 0.20 4.20 3.92
CA PHE A 503 -0.83 3.28 4.39
C PHE A 503 -0.30 1.86 4.69
N HIS A 504 1.01 1.63 4.53
CA HIS A 504 1.76 0.65 5.31
C HIS A 504 1.78 1.17 6.75
N PHE A 505 0.82 0.71 7.55
CA PHE A 505 0.71 0.98 8.97
C PHE A 505 2.06 1.28 9.60
N ALA A 506 2.16 2.48 10.16
CA ALA A 506 3.29 2.99 10.93
C ALA A 506 4.04 1.86 11.66
N CYS A 507 5.17 1.43 11.08
CA CYS A 507 6.22 0.89 11.90
C CYS A 507 6.71 2.05 12.75
N VAL A 508 6.33 2.00 14.02
CA VAL A 508 6.84 2.80 15.13
C VAL A 508 8.33 3.08 14.92
N TYR A 509 8.67 4.29 14.50
CA TYR A 509 10.03 4.79 14.64
C TYR A 509 10.23 5.10 16.13
N ASN A 510 10.91 4.17 16.78
CA ASN A 510 11.45 4.32 18.12
C ASN A 510 12.71 5.19 18.01
N THR A 511 12.60 6.49 18.25
CA THR A 511 13.76 7.31 18.61
C THR A 511 14.04 7.10 20.10
N LYS A 512 15.27 6.64 20.38
CA LYS A 512 15.81 6.34 21.71
C LYS A 512 15.56 7.42 22.76
#